data_AF-A0A7K2Q880-F1
#
_entry.id   AF-A0A7K2Q880-F1
#
_cell.length_a   1.000
_cell.length_b   1.000
_cell.length_c   1.000
_cell.angle_alpha   90.00
_cell.angle_beta   90.00
_cell.angle_gamma   90.00
#
_symmetry.space_group_name_H-M   'P 1'
#
loop_
_entity.id
_entity.type
_entity.pdbx_description
1 polymer ?
#
loop_
_entity_poly.entity_id
_entity_poly.type
_entity_poly.pdbx_seq_one_letter_code
_entity_poly.pdbx_strand_id
1 'polypeptide(L)' 'MADAADYEKSMPWVQEQVTRYEKALTEIRVTHAGRPVPEVKAALLAAGERCGVRIANEVAQDAAERIADGTL' A
#
# COMPACT_ATOMS: atom_id res chain seq x y z
N MET A 1 13.72 21.10 -13.85
CA MET A 1 14.61 19.95 -13.55
C MET A 1 14.46 19.67 -12.07
N ALA A 2 14.09 18.45 -11.67
CA ALA A 2 14.14 18.08 -10.27
C ALA A 2 15.61 18.04 -9.85
N ASP A 3 15.98 18.82 -8.83
CA ASP A 3 17.33 18.88 -8.32
C ASP A 3 17.65 17.58 -7.58
N ALA A 4 18.79 16.95 -7.88
CA ALA A 4 19.15 15.66 -7.28
C ALA A 4 19.22 15.74 -5.73
N ALA A 5 19.53 16.93 -5.19
CA ALA A 5 19.58 17.18 -3.76
C ALA A 5 18.19 17.17 -3.08
N ASP A 6 17.12 17.54 -3.81
CA ASP A 6 15.74 17.46 -3.31
C ASP A 6 15.25 16.00 -3.26
N TYR A 7 15.73 15.15 -4.19
CA TYR A 7 15.43 13.72 -4.19
C TYR A 7 16.08 13.01 -3.00
N GLU A 8 17.36 13.28 -2.72
CA GLU A 8 18.07 12.72 -1.55
C GLU A 8 17.45 13.16 -0.21
N LYS A 9 16.99 14.41 -0.10
CA LYS A 9 16.28 14.87 1.11
C LYS A 9 14.90 14.24 1.29
N SER A 10 14.25 13.87 0.20
CA SER A 10 12.91 13.27 0.21
C SER A 10 12.95 11.75 0.41
N MET A 11 14.07 11.09 0.12
CA MET A 11 14.26 9.65 0.33
C MET A 11 13.80 9.13 1.70
N PRO A 12 14.22 9.71 2.85
CA PRO A 12 13.81 9.18 4.16
C PRO A 12 12.30 9.28 4.38
N TRP A 13 11.65 10.32 3.85
CA TRP A 13 10.20 10.46 3.91
C TRP A 13 9.49 9.41 3.04
N VAL A 14 9.99 9.19 1.82
CA VAL A 14 9.47 8.13 0.93
C VAL A 14 9.65 6.75 1.58
N GLN A 15 10.79 6.50 2.22
CA GLN A 15 11.07 5.23 2.90
C GLN A 15 10.09 4.98 4.04
N GLU A 16 9.79 6.01 4.84
CA GLU A 16 8.77 5.92 5.89
C GLU A 16 7.36 5.64 5.34
N GLN A 17 6.98 6.26 4.21
CA GLN A 17 5.71 5.98 3.54
C GLN A 17 5.65 4.55 3.02
N VAL A 18 6.75 4.03 2.45
CA VAL A 18 6.84 2.64 1.97
C VAL A 18 6.71 1.66 3.14
N THR A 19 7.42 1.87 4.25
CA THR A 19 7.32 1.00 5.43
C THR A 19 5.90 0.98 6.00
N ARG A 20 5.21 2.13 6.04
CA ARG A 20 3.80 2.21 6.46
C ARG A 20 2.87 1.46 5.50
N TYR A 21 3.11 1.59 4.20
CA TYR A 21 2.38 0.85 3.17
C TYR A 21 2.59 -0.67 3.28
N GLU A 22 3.83 -1.13 3.44
CA GLU A 22 4.15 -2.55 3.61
C GLU A 22 3.48 -3.14 4.84
N LYS A 23 3.39 -2.37 5.94
CA LYS A 23 2.70 -2.79 7.15
C LYS A 23 1.20 -2.98 6.91
N ALA A 24 0.55 -2.00 6.25
CA ALA A 24 -0.86 -2.09 5.87
C ALA A 24 -1.11 -3.29 4.93
N LEU A 25 -0.25 -3.48 3.93
CA LEU A 25 -0.35 -4.57 2.97
C LEU A 25 -0.19 -5.94 3.65
N THR A 26 0.77 -6.07 4.56
CA THR A 26 0.99 -7.31 5.32
C THR A 26 -0.21 -7.65 6.20
N GLU A 27 -0.77 -6.67 6.91
CA GLU A 27 -1.97 -6.85 7.74
C GLU A 27 -3.17 -7.33 6.90
N ILE A 28 -3.43 -6.68 5.77
CA ILE A 28 -4.54 -7.05 4.87
C ILE A 28 -4.30 -8.39 4.21
N ARG A 29 -3.06 -8.70 3.82
CA ARG A 29 -2.73 -10.02 3.27
C ARG A 29 -3.00 -11.14 4.27
N VAL A 30 -2.63 -10.98 5.54
CA VAL A 30 -2.88 -12.01 6.56
C VAL A 30 -4.38 -12.16 6.87
N THR A 31 -5.14 -11.06 6.87
CA THR A 31 -6.54 -11.05 7.31
C THR A 31 -7.56 -11.26 6.19
N HIS A 32 -7.21 -10.92 4.94
CA HIS A 32 -8.10 -10.90 3.78
C HIS A 32 -7.56 -11.69 2.57
N ALA A 33 -6.52 -12.52 2.70
CA ALA A 33 -6.12 -13.45 1.65
C ALA A 33 -7.30 -14.35 1.23
N GLY A 34 -7.50 -14.51 -0.08
CA GLY A 34 -8.59 -15.31 -0.65
C GLY A 34 -9.98 -14.67 -0.55
N ARG A 35 -10.09 -13.42 -0.07
CA ARG A 35 -11.35 -12.65 -0.13
C ARG A 35 -11.54 -11.99 -1.50
N PRO A 36 -12.79 -11.63 -1.86
CA PRO A 36 -13.05 -10.94 -3.11
C PRO A 36 -12.30 -9.60 -3.19
N VAL A 37 -11.70 -9.33 -4.35
CA VAL A 37 -10.96 -8.09 -4.69
C VAL A 37 -11.61 -6.80 -4.15
N PRO A 38 -12.93 -6.54 -4.29
CA PRO A 38 -13.53 -5.32 -3.75
C PRO A 38 -13.44 -5.20 -2.23
N GLU A 39 -13.55 -6.31 -1.48
CA GLU A 39 -13.39 -6.30 -0.01
C GLU A 39 -11.94 -6.05 0.37
N VAL A 40 -11.00 -6.72 -0.31
CA VAL A 40 -9.56 -6.55 -0.07
C VAL A 40 -9.13 -5.11 -0.37
N LYS A 41 -9.63 -4.52 -1.46
CA LYS A 41 -9.36 -3.13 -1.85
C LYS A 41 -9.87 -2.14 -0.81
N ALA A 42 -11.10 -2.31 -0.33
CA ALA A 42 -11.67 -1.45 0.70
C ALA A 42 -10.88 -1.54 2.02
N ALA A 43 -10.48 -2.76 2.39
CA ALA A 43 -9.66 -3.00 3.57
C ALA A 43 -8.26 -2.40 3.44
N LEU A 44 -7.64 -2.48 2.26
CA LEU A 44 -6.33 -1.88 1.97
C LEU A 44 -6.37 -0.37 2.05
N LEU A 45 -7.39 0.28 1.47
CA LEU A 45 -7.58 1.72 1.57
C LEU A 45 -7.75 2.16 3.03
N ALA A 46 -8.60 1.46 3.79
CA ALA A 46 -8.80 1.74 5.20
C ALA A 46 -7.53 1.53 6.05
N ALA A 47 -6.75 0.49 5.76
CA ALA A 47 -5.48 0.22 6.43
C ALA A 47 -4.42 1.28 6.09
N GLY A 48 -4.38 1.74 4.84
CA GLY A 48 -3.56 2.88 4.41
C GLY A 48 -3.89 4.15 5.18
N GLU A 49 -5.17 4.51 5.29
CA GLU A 49 -5.61 5.67 6.05
C GLU A 49 -5.22 5.57 7.54
N ARG A 50 -5.39 4.40 8.17
CA ARG A 50 -4.94 4.16 9.56
C ARG A 50 -3.43 4.28 9.73
N CYS A 51 -2.66 3.85 8.74
CA CYS A 51 -1.20 3.97 8.73
C CYS A 51 -0.72 5.38 8.32
N GLY A 52 -1.64 6.31 8.01
CA GLY A 52 -1.30 7.66 7.58
C GLY A 52 -0.69 7.73 6.18
N VAL A 53 -1.04 6.78 5.30
CA VAL A 53 -0.61 6.72 3.90
C VAL A 53 -1.83 6.78 2.99
N ARG A 54 -1.79 7.70 2.04
CA ARG A 54 -2.83 7.78 1.00
C ARG A 54 -2.48 6.84 -0.15
N ILE A 55 -3.13 5.70 -0.20
CA ILE A 55 -2.95 4.72 -1.29
C ILE A 55 -3.81 5.16 -2.47
N ALA A 56 -3.20 5.21 -3.67
CA ALA A 56 -3.94 5.48 -4.90
C ALA A 56 -4.89 4.32 -5.23
N ASN A 57 -6.07 4.62 -5.76
CA ASN A 57 -7.09 3.61 -6.06
C ASN A 57 -6.60 2.51 -7.03
N GLU A 58 -5.74 2.87 -7.98
CA GLU A 58 -5.15 1.93 -8.94
C GLU A 58 -4.17 0.98 -8.25
N VAL A 59 -3.30 1.52 -7.39
CA VAL A 59 -2.36 0.73 -6.57
C VAL A 59 -3.10 -0.19 -5.62
N ALA A 60 -4.18 0.31 -4.99
CA ALA A 60 -5.01 -0.49 -4.11
C ALA A 60 -5.74 -1.62 -4.85
N GLN A 61 -6.12 -1.39 -6.11
CA GLN A 61 -6.76 -2.41 -6.93
C GLN A 61 -5.77 -3.49 -7.36
N ASP A 62 -4.60 -3.12 -7.88
CA ASP A 62 -3.55 -4.07 -8.28
C ASP A 62 -3.09 -4.93 -7.08
N ALA A 63 -2.88 -4.30 -5.92
CA ALA A 63 -2.54 -5.02 -4.69
C ALA A 63 -3.67 -5.96 -4.23
N ALA A 64 -4.93 -5.52 -4.33
CA ALA A 64 -6.07 -6.34 -3.96
C ALA A 64 -6.26 -7.54 -4.88
N GLU A 65 -6.03 -7.38 -6.19
CA GLU A 65 -6.05 -8.48 -7.16
C GLU A 65 -4.96 -9.51 -6.82
N ARG A 66 -3.74 -9.06 -6.53
CA ARG A 66 -2.64 -9.98 -6.14
C ARG A 66 -2.89 -10.70 -4.82
N ILE A 67 -3.48 -10.02 -3.83
CA ILE A 67 -3.83 -10.63 -2.53
C ILE A 67 -5.00 -11.60 -2.67
N ALA A 68 -5.99 -11.29 -3.51
CA ALA A 68 -7.14 -12.16 -3.76
C ALA A 68 -6.73 -13.42 -4.57
N ASP A 69 -5.83 -13.26 -5.53
CA ASP A 69 -5.29 -14.34 -6.36
C ASP A 69 -4.33 -15.27 -5.58
N GLY A 70 -3.78 -14.79 -4.46
CA GLY A 70 -2.86 -15.55 -3.61
C GLY A 70 -1.43 -15.64 -4.17
N THR A 71 -1.10 -14.82 -5.16
CA THR A 71 0.20 -14.79 -5.85
C THR A 71 1.25 -13.91 -5.13
N LEU A 72 0.88 -13.29 -4.00
CA LEU A 72 1.76 -12.54 -3.12
C LEU A 72 2.28 -13.40 -1.97
#